data_AF-A0A365QWZ1-F1
#
_entry.id   AF-A0A365QWZ1-F1
#
_cell.length_a   1.000
_cell.length_b   1.000
_cell.length_c   1.000
_cell.angle_alpha   90.00
_cell.angle_beta   90.00
_cell.angle_gamma   90.00
#
_symmetry.space_group_name_H-M   'P 1'
#
loop_
_entity.id
_entity.type
_entity.pdbx_description
1 polymer ?
#
loop_
_entity_poly.entity_id
_entity_poly.type
_entity_poly.pdbx_seq_one_letter_code
_entity_poly.pdbx_strand_id
1 'polypeptide(L)'
;MNINKRGDHLFAAGLWKAIGDVAKSVRTQVGQYSEGRVLANALLEFQRDLGGSEFDVTINQGRVVTGADAHSLVFGQAVRRFRQDMEALVFALQYRRGIDERDPGLRTEALLQANSQLATAKQSATITVGRFFDAVVDRDVLGQILDGESNARARAGTQGQIEATRVRLANVRHRIVGIIAQM
;
A
#
# COMPACT_ATOMS: atom_id res chain seq x y z
N MET A 1 16.39 -21.03 -29.46
CA MET A 1 15.76 -19.91 -28.73
C MET A 1 14.89 -20.53 -27.65
N ASN A 2 15.28 -20.46 -26.37
CA ASN A 2 14.48 -21.03 -25.27
C ASN A 2 13.33 -20.08 -24.95
N ILE A 3 12.10 -20.52 -25.23
CA ILE A 3 10.88 -19.80 -24.84
C ILE A 3 10.63 -20.12 -23.37
N ASN A 4 10.98 -19.19 -22.48
CA ASN A 4 10.60 -19.29 -21.08
C ASN A 4 9.12 -18.90 -20.95
N LYS A 5 8.31 -19.87 -20.51
CA LYS A 5 6.91 -19.70 -20.13
C LYS A 5 6.85 -18.97 -18.77
N ARG A 6 5.98 -17.96 -18.64
CA ARG A 6 5.80 -17.20 -17.39
C ARG A 6 4.60 -17.68 -16.60
N GLY A 7 4.74 -17.67 -15.27
CA GLY A 7 3.62 -17.70 -14.33
C GLY A 7 3.09 -16.28 -14.08
N ASP A 8 1.78 -16.09 -14.19
CA ASP A 8 1.12 -14.83 -13.82
C ASP A 8 0.76 -14.89 -12.33
N HIS A 9 1.11 -13.85 -11.58
CA HIS A 9 0.97 -13.81 -10.13
C HIS A 9 -0.38 -13.20 -9.74
N LEU A 10 -1.10 -13.88 -8.84
CA LEU A 10 -2.34 -13.35 -8.29
C LEU A 10 -2.10 -12.10 -7.45
N PHE A 11 -1.00 -12.06 -6.70
CA PHE A 11 -0.67 -10.94 -5.84
C PHE A 11 0.64 -10.30 -6.28
N ALA A 12 0.66 -8.96 -6.25
CA ALA A 12 1.84 -8.22 -6.64
C ALA A 12 2.96 -8.35 -5.59
N ALA A 13 4.08 -8.94 -6.00
CA ALA A 13 5.31 -8.95 -5.21
C ALA A 13 5.79 -7.50 -5.00
N GLY A 14 6.16 -7.17 -3.76
CA GLY A 14 6.69 -5.84 -3.40
C GLY A 14 5.73 -4.90 -2.68
N LEU A 15 4.50 -5.33 -2.39
CA LEU A 15 3.58 -4.63 -1.47
C LEU A 15 4.26 -4.30 -0.14
N TRP A 16 4.79 -5.31 0.55
CA TRP A 16 5.46 -5.14 1.84
C TRP A 16 6.67 -4.21 1.74
N LYS A 17 7.43 -4.30 0.64
CA LYS A 17 8.59 -3.43 0.39
C LYS A 17 8.16 -1.97 0.24
N ALA A 18 7.11 -1.69 -0.54
CA ALA A 18 6.60 -0.34 -0.72
C ALA A 18 6.13 0.29 0.60
N ILE A 19 5.42 -0.49 1.43
CA ILE A 19 5.03 -0.07 2.79
C ILE A 19 6.26 0.20 3.65
N GLY A 20 7.24 -0.71 3.65
CA GLY A 20 8.48 -0.57 4.41
C GLY A 20 9.33 0.65 4.01
N ASP A 21 9.40 0.95 2.72
CA ASP A 21 10.12 2.14 2.21
C ASP A 21 9.45 3.43 2.71
N VAL A 22 8.11 3.51 2.66
CA VAL A 22 7.37 4.64 3.23
C VAL A 22 7.56 4.71 4.74
N ALA A 23 7.51 3.58 5.45
CA ALA A 23 7.69 3.53 6.89
C ALA A 23 9.05 4.12 7.32
N LYS A 24 10.12 3.74 6.61
CA LYS A 24 11.47 4.29 6.82
C LYS A 24 11.50 5.80 6.55
N SER A 25 10.89 6.26 5.46
CA SER A 25 10.80 7.68 5.12
C SER A 25 10.09 8.49 6.21
N VAL A 26 8.92 8.03 6.67
CA VAL A 26 8.16 8.63 7.78
C VAL A 26 9.00 8.68 9.05
N ARG A 27 9.67 7.57 9.41
CA ARG A 27 10.53 7.48 10.59
C ARG A 27 11.65 8.51 10.56
N THR A 28 12.30 8.67 9.41
CA THR A 28 13.40 9.62 9.22
C THR A 28 12.93 11.07 9.29
N GLN A 29 11.82 11.41 8.65
CA GLN A 29 11.38 12.81 8.51
C GLN A 29 10.61 13.33 9.73
N VAL A 30 9.72 12.51 10.31
CA VAL A 30 8.79 12.95 11.37
C VAL A 30 8.76 12.01 12.57
N GLY A 31 9.62 10.98 12.63
CA GLY A 31 9.61 9.98 13.70
C GLY A 31 10.00 10.50 15.09
N GLN A 32 10.54 11.72 15.18
CA GLN A 32 10.76 12.41 16.44
C GLN A 32 9.45 12.83 17.11
N TYR A 33 8.42 13.14 16.33
CA TYR A 33 7.08 13.50 16.80
C TYR A 33 6.24 12.26 17.12
N SER A 34 5.28 12.37 18.04
CA SER A 34 4.40 11.26 18.43
C SER A 34 3.61 10.70 17.25
N GLU A 35 2.94 11.56 16.47
CA GLU A 35 2.16 11.19 15.28
C GLU A 35 3.02 10.45 14.24
N GLY A 36 4.18 11.01 13.90
CA GLY A 36 5.10 10.38 12.93
C GLY A 36 5.67 9.05 13.41
N ARG A 37 5.90 8.91 14.73
CA ARG A 37 6.34 7.64 15.33
C ARG A 37 5.25 6.57 15.29
N VAL A 38 4.01 6.94 15.61
CA VAL A 38 2.85 6.03 15.53
C VAL A 38 2.66 5.53 14.10
N LEU A 39 2.67 6.44 13.13
CA LEU A 39 2.54 6.07 11.72
C LEU A 39 3.68 5.16 11.23
N ALA A 40 4.94 5.52 11.52
CA ALA A 40 6.09 4.72 11.11
C ALA A 40 6.07 3.32 11.73
N ASN A 41 5.80 3.21 13.02
CA ASN A 41 5.76 1.92 13.71
C ASN A 41 4.66 1.01 13.15
N ALA A 42 3.47 1.57 12.94
CA ALA A 42 2.37 0.80 12.35
C ALA A 42 2.70 0.32 10.94
N LEU A 43 3.29 1.16 10.09
CA LEU A 43 3.70 0.74 8.74
C LEU A 43 4.77 -0.36 8.79
N LEU A 44 5.71 -0.31 9.74
CA LEU A 44 6.69 -1.39 9.94
C LEU A 44 6.04 -2.69 10.43
N GLU A 45 5.02 -2.63 11.29
CA GLU A 45 4.22 -3.80 11.68
C GLU A 45 3.52 -4.40 10.46
N PHE A 46 2.85 -3.58 9.65
CA PHE A 46 2.18 -4.03 8.43
C PHE A 46 3.13 -4.66 7.42
N GLN A 47 4.34 -4.11 7.27
CA GLN A 47 5.37 -4.71 6.44
C GLN A 47 5.66 -6.16 6.89
N ARG A 48 5.77 -6.40 8.20
CA ARG A 48 6.04 -7.73 8.75
C ARG A 48 4.86 -8.67 8.52
N ASP A 49 3.64 -8.19 8.74
CA ASP A 49 2.41 -8.97 8.51
C ASP A 49 2.28 -9.41 7.04
N LEU A 50 2.82 -8.64 6.10
CA LEU A 50 2.74 -8.87 4.66
C LEU A 50 3.99 -9.54 4.05
N GLY A 51 4.95 -9.99 4.87
CA GLY A 51 6.22 -10.55 4.40
C GLY A 51 6.22 -12.05 4.08
N GLY A 52 5.06 -12.72 4.06
CA GLY A 52 4.95 -14.17 3.87
C GLY A 52 4.92 -14.63 2.40
N SER A 53 4.87 -15.95 2.20
CA SER A 53 4.80 -16.57 0.86
C SER A 53 3.41 -16.53 0.24
N GLU A 54 2.45 -15.83 0.85
CA GLU A 54 1.09 -15.75 0.32
C GLU A 54 0.98 -15.03 -1.03
N PHE A 55 2.07 -14.38 -1.46
CA PHE A 55 2.19 -13.68 -2.74
C PHE A 55 2.70 -14.57 -3.89
N ASP A 56 2.97 -15.85 -3.62
CA ASP A 56 3.49 -16.81 -4.60
C ASP A 56 2.39 -17.57 -5.36
N VAL A 57 1.11 -17.21 -5.16
CA VAL A 57 -0.01 -17.82 -5.87
C VAL A 57 0.05 -17.41 -7.35
N THR A 58 0.22 -18.38 -8.24
CA THR A 58 0.39 -18.14 -9.68
C THR A 58 -0.38 -19.13 -10.53
N ILE A 59 -0.55 -18.77 -11.82
CA ILE A 59 -0.98 -19.69 -12.88
C ILE A 59 0.10 -19.76 -13.96
N ASN A 60 0.43 -20.95 -14.46
CA ASN A 60 1.33 -21.09 -15.60
C ASN A 60 0.51 -21.15 -16.89
N GLN A 61 0.45 -20.05 -17.63
CA GLN A 61 -0.31 -19.98 -18.87
C GLN A 61 0.51 -20.34 -20.11
N GLY A 62 1.81 -20.63 -19.98
CA GLY A 62 2.65 -20.85 -21.14
C GLY A 62 2.82 -19.63 -22.06
N ARG A 63 2.38 -18.43 -21.62
CA ARG A 63 2.47 -17.18 -22.37
C ARG A 63 3.94 -16.87 -22.64
N VAL A 64 4.23 -16.59 -23.92
CA VAL A 64 5.54 -16.08 -24.35
C VAL A 64 5.66 -14.66 -23.83
N VAL A 65 6.68 -14.40 -23.01
CA VAL A 65 6.93 -13.04 -22.48
C VAL A 65 7.54 -12.19 -23.57
N THR A 66 6.74 -11.30 -24.16
CA THR A 66 7.18 -10.23 -25.06
C THR A 66 6.67 -8.89 -24.53
N GLY A 67 7.25 -8.42 -23.41
CA GLY A 67 6.94 -7.11 -22.82
C GLY A 67 6.58 -7.14 -21.34
N ALA A 68 6.24 -5.97 -20.79
CA ALA A 68 5.85 -5.81 -19.40
C ALA A 68 4.43 -6.32 -19.15
N ASP A 69 4.21 -6.93 -17.98
CA ASP A 69 2.90 -7.42 -17.56
C ASP A 69 1.99 -6.28 -17.09
N ALA A 70 0.72 -6.31 -17.52
CA ALA A 70 -0.23 -5.23 -17.28
C ALA A 70 -0.54 -5.06 -15.79
N HIS A 71 -0.69 -6.16 -15.03
CA HIS A 71 -0.93 -6.09 -13.59
C HIS A 71 0.26 -5.45 -12.86
N SER A 72 1.48 -5.89 -13.19
CA SER A 72 2.73 -5.29 -12.68
C SER A 72 2.83 -3.79 -12.98
N LEU A 73 2.42 -3.33 -14.16
CA LEU A 73 2.42 -1.91 -14.52
C LEU A 73 1.41 -1.10 -13.70
N VAL A 74 0.18 -1.60 -13.56
CA VAL A 74 -0.88 -0.97 -12.75
C VAL A 74 -0.43 -0.88 -11.29
N PHE A 75 0.09 -1.97 -10.74
CA PHE A 75 0.61 -1.99 -9.37
C PHE A 75 1.78 -1.01 -9.21
N GLY A 76 2.73 -0.96 -10.15
CA GLY A 76 3.83 0.00 -10.13
C GLY A 76 3.38 1.46 -10.14
N GLN A 77 2.32 1.79 -10.88
CA GLN A 77 1.70 3.12 -10.83
C GLN A 77 1.07 3.40 -9.46
N ALA A 78 0.35 2.44 -8.89
CA ALA A 78 -0.26 2.56 -7.58
C ALA A 78 0.77 2.75 -6.47
N VAL A 79 1.89 2.02 -6.51
CA VAL A 79 3.04 2.19 -5.60
C VAL A 79 3.60 3.61 -5.67
N ARG A 80 3.83 4.14 -6.88
CA ARG A 80 4.35 5.50 -7.05
C ARG A 80 3.42 6.54 -6.45
N ARG A 81 2.12 6.43 -6.71
CA ARG A 81 1.13 7.35 -6.16
C ARG A 81 1.04 7.24 -4.64
N PHE A 82 1.06 6.02 -4.10
CA PHE A 82 1.09 5.77 -2.66
C PHE A 82 2.27 6.46 -1.98
N ARG A 83 3.47 6.34 -2.54
CA ARG A 83 4.65 7.02 -2.00
C ARG A 83 4.48 8.54 -1.99
N GLN A 84 4.06 9.12 -3.12
CA GLN A 84 3.87 10.56 -3.26
C GLN A 84 2.84 11.13 -2.27
N ASP A 85 1.68 10.49 -2.13
CA ASP A 85 0.64 11.00 -1.22
C ASP A 85 1.02 10.82 0.26
N MET A 86 1.75 9.75 0.59
CA MET A 86 2.29 9.57 1.94
C MET A 86 3.40 10.58 2.25
N GLU A 87 4.26 10.91 1.28
CA GLU A 87 5.26 11.98 1.40
C GLU A 87 4.60 13.34 1.59
N ALA A 88 3.52 13.64 0.84
CA ALA A 88 2.75 14.88 1.02
C ALA A 88 2.10 14.97 2.41
N LEU A 89 1.59 13.85 2.93
CA LEU A 89 1.08 13.77 4.31
C LEU A 89 2.17 14.06 5.34
N VAL A 90 3.33 13.44 5.19
CA VAL A 90 4.50 13.67 6.07
C VAL A 90 4.94 15.12 6.03
N PHE A 91 5.03 15.70 4.83
CA PHE A 91 5.38 17.10 4.64
C PHE A 91 4.38 18.04 5.33
N ALA A 92 3.08 17.80 5.16
CA ALA A 92 2.05 18.63 5.80
C ALA A 92 2.11 18.57 7.34
N LEU A 93 2.39 17.39 7.92
CA LEU A 93 2.61 17.24 9.36
C LEU A 93 3.83 18.02 9.83
N GLN A 94 4.95 17.88 9.11
CA GLN A 94 6.20 18.56 9.43
C GLN A 94 6.02 20.08 9.36
N TYR A 95 5.37 20.57 8.31
CA TYR A 95 5.07 21.99 8.13
C TYR A 95 4.23 22.54 9.29
N ARG A 96 3.11 21.90 9.62
CA ARG A 96 2.25 22.31 10.76
C ARG A 96 3.03 22.41 12.08
N ARG A 97 3.91 21.44 12.34
CA ARG A 97 4.73 21.40 13.56
C ARG A 97 5.84 22.45 13.58
N GLY A 98 6.33 22.86 12.40
CA GLY A 98 7.39 23.84 12.24
C GLY A 98 6.94 25.31 12.31
N ILE A 99 5.64 25.58 12.50
CA ILE A 99 5.14 26.94 12.66
C ILE A 99 5.58 27.50 14.02
N ASP A 100 6.58 28.39 13.98
CA ASP A 100 7.15 29.11 15.14
C ASP A 100 6.98 30.64 14.99
N GLU A 101 5.83 31.06 14.47
CA GLU A 101 5.50 32.49 14.34
C GLU A 101 5.23 33.11 15.71
N ARG A 102 5.83 34.28 15.95
CA ARG A 102 5.76 35.00 17.23
C ARG A 102 4.55 35.91 17.30
N ASP A 103 4.11 36.44 16.16
CA ASP A 103 2.87 37.22 16.09
C ASP A 103 1.65 36.29 16.23
N PRO A 104 0.78 36.49 17.24
CA PRO A 104 -0.37 35.61 17.46
C PRO A 104 -1.37 35.55 16.30
N GLY A 105 -1.56 36.66 15.58
CA GLY A 105 -2.48 36.75 14.44
C GLY A 105 -1.95 35.96 13.25
N LEU A 106 -0.70 36.23 12.86
CA LEU A 106 -0.03 35.52 11.76
C LEU A 106 0.13 34.02 12.06
N ARG A 107 0.42 33.67 13.32
CA ARG A 107 0.50 32.27 13.76
C ARG A 107 -0.85 31.56 13.58
N THR A 108 -1.94 32.22 13.94
CA THR A 108 -3.29 31.65 13.81
C THR A 108 -3.64 31.40 12.35
N GLU A 109 -3.37 32.37 11.47
CA GLU A 109 -3.58 32.22 10.02
C GLU A 109 -2.74 31.09 9.43
N ALA A 110 -1.45 31.01 9.77
CA ALA A 110 -0.55 29.95 9.33
C ALA A 110 -1.04 28.57 9.79
N LEU A 111 -1.52 28.44 11.03
CA LEU A 111 -2.07 27.19 11.56
C LEU A 111 -3.37 26.79 10.86
N LEU A 112 -4.26 27.75 10.58
CA LEU A 112 -5.49 27.48 9.81
C LEU A 112 -5.18 26.93 8.42
N GLN A 113 -4.24 27.56 7.71
CA GLN A 113 -3.80 27.10 6.39
C GLN A 113 -3.15 25.72 6.45
N ALA A 114 -2.24 25.49 7.41
CA ALA A 114 -1.58 24.21 7.58
C ALA A 114 -2.56 23.08 7.92
N ASN A 115 -3.58 23.36 8.74
CA ASN A 115 -4.62 22.37 9.07
C ASN A 115 -5.47 22.01 7.85
N SER A 116 -5.81 22.99 7.00
CA SER A 116 -6.53 22.74 5.74
C SER A 116 -5.72 21.87 4.76
N GLN A 117 -4.42 22.18 4.62
CA GLN A 117 -3.50 21.38 3.78
C GLN A 117 -3.32 19.97 4.34
N LEU A 118 -3.19 19.82 5.66
CA LEU A 118 -3.10 18.52 6.31
C LEU A 118 -4.37 17.69 6.09
N ALA A 119 -5.56 18.29 6.18
CA ALA A 119 -6.81 17.59 5.89
C ALA A 119 -6.85 17.07 4.45
N THR A 120 -6.43 17.90 3.49
CA THR A 120 -6.33 17.51 2.07
C THR A 120 -5.34 16.36 1.85
N ALA A 121 -4.19 16.42 2.52
CA ALA A 121 -3.17 15.37 2.43
C ALA A 121 -3.65 14.04 3.03
N LYS A 122 -4.37 14.08 4.17
CA LYS A 122 -4.99 12.89 4.79
C LYS A 122 -6.02 12.24 3.87
N GLN A 123 -6.88 13.05 3.24
CA GLN A 123 -7.88 12.54 2.29
C GLN A 123 -7.20 11.87 1.10
N SER A 124 -6.19 12.52 0.52
CA SER A 124 -5.42 11.98 -0.61
C SER A 124 -4.72 10.66 -0.24
N ALA A 125 -4.04 10.63 0.91
CA ALA A 125 -3.38 9.42 1.41
C ALA A 125 -4.39 8.29 1.65
N THR A 126 -5.55 8.58 2.23
CA THR A 126 -6.63 7.59 2.46
C THR A 126 -7.13 6.98 1.16
N ILE A 127 -7.43 7.81 0.15
CA ILE A 127 -7.89 7.35 -1.17
C ILE A 127 -6.82 6.46 -1.81
N THR A 128 -5.57 6.90 -1.76
CA THR A 128 -4.47 6.20 -2.42
C THR A 128 -4.09 4.91 -1.71
N VAL A 129 -4.19 4.82 -0.39
CA VAL A 129 -4.10 3.53 0.34
C VAL A 129 -5.16 2.56 -0.19
N GLY A 130 -6.40 3.02 -0.41
CA GLY A 130 -7.43 2.19 -1.03
C GLY A 130 -7.00 1.66 -2.40
N ARG A 131 -6.64 2.57 -3.31
CA ARG A 131 -6.21 2.22 -4.69
C ARG A 131 -4.98 1.31 -4.72
N PHE A 132 -4.04 1.54 -3.81
CA PHE A 132 -2.82 0.75 -3.69
C PHE A 132 -3.15 -0.69 -3.34
N PHE A 133 -4.00 -0.92 -2.34
CA PHE A 133 -4.42 -2.27 -1.96
C PHE A 133 -5.34 -2.92 -2.99
N ASP A 134 -6.19 -2.15 -3.68
CA ASP A 134 -7.04 -2.67 -4.75
C ASP A 134 -6.22 -3.16 -5.96
N ALA A 135 -5.06 -2.53 -6.23
CA ALA A 135 -4.13 -2.91 -7.29
C ALA A 135 -3.24 -4.12 -6.94
N VAL A 136 -3.21 -4.58 -5.68
CA VAL A 136 -2.39 -5.72 -5.27
C VAL A 136 -2.84 -7.02 -5.92
N VAL A 137 -4.14 -7.19 -6.13
CA VAL A 137 -4.73 -8.45 -6.60
C VAL A 137 -5.02 -8.37 -8.10
N ASP A 138 -4.44 -9.28 -8.88
CA ASP A 138 -4.80 -9.49 -10.27
C ASP A 138 -6.18 -10.15 -10.36
N ARG A 139 -7.16 -9.40 -10.88
CA ARG A 139 -8.55 -9.87 -10.98
C ARG A 139 -8.72 -10.94 -12.06
N ASP A 140 -7.91 -10.91 -13.10
CA ASP A 140 -7.99 -11.85 -14.20
C ASP A 140 -7.41 -13.20 -13.77
N VAL A 141 -6.24 -13.19 -13.13
CA VAL A 141 -5.64 -14.40 -12.54
C VAL A 141 -6.55 -14.99 -11.47
N LEU A 142 -7.16 -14.14 -10.63
CA LEU A 142 -8.12 -14.60 -9.64
C LEU A 142 -9.30 -15.34 -10.28
N GLY A 143 -9.96 -14.72 -11.27
CA GLY A 143 -11.09 -15.33 -11.95
C GLY A 143 -10.71 -16.70 -12.50
N GLN A 144 -9.55 -16.82 -13.13
CA GLN A 144 -9.08 -18.08 -13.69
C GLN A 144 -8.73 -19.14 -12.65
N ILE A 145 -8.19 -18.77 -11.47
CA ILE A 145 -7.97 -19.73 -10.38
C ILE A 145 -9.30 -20.25 -9.84
N LEU A 146 -10.33 -19.39 -9.76
CA LEU A 146 -11.64 -19.74 -9.25
C LEU A 146 -12.46 -20.55 -10.28
N ASP A 147 -12.33 -20.23 -11.56
CA ASP A 147 -13.12 -20.80 -12.66
C ASP A 147 -12.44 -22.03 -13.31
N GLY A 148 -11.12 -22.17 -13.20
CA GLY A 148 -10.34 -23.16 -13.95
C GLY A 148 -10.51 -24.60 -13.47
N GLU A 149 -10.72 -25.56 -14.39
CA GLU A 149 -10.89 -27.00 -14.15
C GLU A 149 -9.68 -27.60 -13.40
N SER A 150 -9.81 -27.80 -12.09
CA SER A 150 -8.77 -28.34 -11.23
C SER A 150 -9.40 -29.23 -10.15
N ASN A 151 -8.68 -30.27 -9.75
CA ASN A 151 -9.10 -31.23 -8.72
C ASN A 151 -9.65 -30.49 -7.49
N ALA A 152 -10.90 -30.77 -7.11
CA ALA A 152 -11.65 -30.01 -6.10
C ALA A 152 -10.91 -29.81 -4.76
N ARG A 153 -10.05 -30.76 -4.34
CA ARG A 153 -9.21 -30.63 -3.13
C ARG A 153 -8.09 -29.60 -3.25
N ALA A 154 -7.42 -29.53 -4.40
CA ALA A 154 -6.37 -28.53 -4.62
C ALA A 154 -6.97 -27.12 -4.67
N ARG A 155 -8.14 -26.98 -5.30
CA ARG A 155 -8.89 -25.72 -5.36
C ARG A 155 -9.33 -25.24 -3.97
N ALA A 156 -9.82 -26.13 -3.10
CA ALA A 156 -10.22 -25.77 -1.74
C ALA A 156 -9.05 -25.23 -0.89
N GLY A 157 -7.86 -25.83 -1.02
CA GLY A 157 -6.65 -25.35 -0.34
C GLY A 157 -6.21 -23.96 -0.82
N THR A 158 -6.14 -23.76 -2.13
CA THR A 158 -5.80 -22.46 -2.73
C THR A 158 -6.83 -21.37 -2.40
N GLN A 159 -8.12 -21.71 -2.40
CA GLN A 159 -9.19 -20.77 -2.05
C GLN A 159 -9.08 -20.32 -0.58
N GLY A 160 -8.80 -21.25 0.35
CA GLY A 160 -8.58 -20.90 1.76
C GLY A 160 -7.39 -19.96 1.94
N GLN A 161 -6.29 -20.19 1.22
CA GLN A 161 -5.14 -19.30 1.22
C GLN A 161 -5.48 -17.91 0.66
N ILE A 162 -6.19 -17.84 -0.47
CA ILE A 162 -6.61 -16.58 -1.11
C ILE A 162 -7.48 -15.75 -0.15
N GLU A 163 -8.46 -16.37 0.49
CA GLU A 163 -9.36 -15.67 1.41
C GLU A 163 -8.62 -15.20 2.68
N ALA A 164 -7.73 -16.03 3.24
CA ALA A 164 -6.88 -15.61 4.36
C ALA A 164 -6.02 -14.39 4.02
N THR A 165 -5.39 -14.39 2.83
CA THR A 165 -4.58 -13.25 2.36
C THR A 165 -5.42 -12.01 2.16
N ARG A 166 -6.62 -12.13 1.57
CA ARG A 166 -7.55 -11.01 1.37
C ARG A 166 -8.01 -10.39 2.68
N VAL A 167 -8.34 -11.22 3.68
CA VAL A 167 -8.69 -10.75 5.02
C VAL A 167 -7.52 -10.00 5.65
N ARG A 168 -6.29 -10.53 5.53
CA ARG A 168 -5.09 -9.84 6.02
C ARG A 168 -4.88 -8.49 5.32
N LEU A 169 -5.02 -8.43 4.00
CA LEU A 169 -4.93 -7.19 3.22
C LEU A 169 -5.98 -6.16 3.66
N ALA A 170 -7.23 -6.59 3.85
CA ALA A 170 -8.32 -5.73 4.30
C ALA A 170 -8.05 -5.18 5.71
N ASN A 171 -7.58 -6.02 6.64
CA ASN A 171 -7.22 -5.63 7.99
C ASN A 171 -6.09 -4.60 8.00
N VAL A 172 -5.02 -4.83 7.22
CA VAL A 172 -3.91 -3.88 7.10
C VAL A 172 -4.40 -2.56 6.50
N ARG A 173 -5.17 -2.61 5.40
CA ARG A 173 -5.77 -1.42 4.76
C ARG A 173 -6.57 -0.60 5.78
N HIS A 174 -7.46 -1.26 6.52
CA HIS A 174 -8.31 -0.60 7.50
C HIS A 174 -7.48 0.06 8.61
N ARG A 175 -6.45 -0.63 9.13
CA ARG A 175 -5.58 -0.08 10.17
C ARG A 175 -4.77 1.14 9.66
N ILE A 176 -4.21 1.09 8.44
CA ILE A 176 -3.48 2.24 7.86
C ILE A 176 -4.41 3.45 7.74
N VAL A 177 -5.60 3.27 7.16
CA VAL A 177 -6.59 4.34 7.01
C VAL A 177 -7.02 4.90 8.37
N GLY A 178 -7.25 4.04 9.36
CA GLY A 178 -7.59 4.45 10.72
C GLY A 178 -6.52 5.34 11.36
N ILE A 179 -5.25 5.02 11.18
CA ILE A 179 -4.14 5.84 11.70
C ILE A 179 -4.07 7.20 11.01
N ILE A 180 -4.20 7.23 9.67
CA ILE A 180 -4.22 8.50 8.91
C ILE A 180 -5.36 9.41 9.37
N ALA A 181 -6.52 8.83 9.69
CA ALA A 181 -7.68 9.56 10.17
C ALA A 181 -7.55 10.09 11.61
N GLN A 182 -6.76 9.43 12.46
CA GLN A 182 -6.55 9.78 13.87
C GLN A 182 -5.45 10.83 14.10
N MET A 183 -4.51 10.95 13.16
CA MET A 183 -3.55 12.06 13.10
C MET A 183 -4.28 13.37 12.84
#